data_AF-W1XNP9-F1
#
_entry.id   AF-W1XNP9-F1
#
_cell.length_a   1.000
_cell.length_b   1.000
_cell.length_c   1.000
_cell.angle_alpha   90.00
_cell.angle_beta   90.00
_cell.angle_gamma   90.00
#
_symmetry.space_group_name_H-M   'P 1'
#
loop_
_entity.id
_entity.type
_entity.pdbx_description
1 polymer ?
#
loop_
_entity_poly.entity_id
_entity_poly.type
_entity_poly.pdbx_seq_one_letter_code
_entity_poly.pdbx_strand_id
1 'polypeptide(L)' 'APGSEETEAVTTIDLLVRGGIKVTTASVASDGNLAITCSRGVKLLADAPLVEVADGEYDVIVLPGGIKGAECFRDS' A
#
# COMPACT_ATOMS: atom_id res chain seq x y z
N ALA A 1 -3.01 2.59 1.06
CA ALA A 1 -4.09 3.29 1.79
C ALA A 1 -5.35 3.44 0.95
N PRO A 2 -6.57 3.50 1.54
CA PRO A 2 -7.76 3.95 0.82
C PRO A 2 -7.48 5.26 0.06
N GLY A 3 -7.76 5.28 -1.25
CA GLY A 3 -7.50 6.43 -2.11
C GLY A 3 -6.07 6.54 -2.68
N SER A 4 -5.24 5.50 -2.58
CA SER A 4 -3.93 5.45 -3.25
C SER A 4 -4.08 5.47 -4.78
N GLU A 5 -3.08 5.99 -5.49
CA GLU A 5 -2.94 5.91 -6.95
C GLU A 5 -2.62 4.45 -7.35
N GLU A 6 -3.53 3.82 -8.08
CA GLU A 6 -3.46 2.39 -8.42
C GLU A 6 -2.32 2.04 -9.40
N THR A 7 -2.01 2.90 -10.37
CA THR A 7 -0.96 2.68 -11.35
C THR A 7 0.42 2.73 -10.69
N GLU A 8 0.67 3.71 -9.83
CA GLU A 8 1.91 3.85 -9.08
C GLU A 8 2.12 2.66 -8.12
N ALA A 9 1.06 2.27 -7.39
CA ALA A 9 1.10 1.13 -6.48
C ALA A 9 1.41 -0.18 -7.23
N VAL A 10 0.59 -0.53 -8.24
CA VAL A 10 0.71 -1.81 -8.93
C VAL A 10 1.98 -1.89 -9.76
N THR A 11 2.38 -0.79 -10.42
CA THR A 11 3.63 -0.76 -11.21
C THR A 11 4.84 -0.99 -10.31
N THR A 12 4.89 -0.34 -9.14
CA THR A 12 6.03 -0.52 -8.22
C THR A 12 6.08 -1.94 -7.65
N ILE A 13 4.93 -2.49 -7.24
CA ILE A 13 4.82 -3.87 -6.77
C ILE A 13 5.30 -4.84 -7.86
N ASP A 14 4.78 -4.72 -9.09
CA ASP A 14 5.13 -5.61 -10.20
C ASP A 14 6.62 -5.55 -10.54
N LEU A 15 7.20 -4.36 -10.64
CA LEU A 15 8.62 -4.20 -10.97
C LEU A 15 9.54 -4.82 -9.89
N LEU A 16 9.27 -4.56 -8.61
CA LEU A 16 10.09 -5.09 -7.51
C LEU A 16 9.99 -6.62 -7.43
N VAL A 17 8.79 -7.18 -7.56
CA VAL A 17 8.59 -8.65 -7.57
C VAL A 17 9.30 -9.29 -8.76
N ARG A 18 9.20 -8.70 -9.96
CA ARG A 18 9.94 -9.17 -11.15
C ARG A 18 11.45 -9.07 -11.00
N GLY A 19 11.93 -8.11 -10.21
CA GLY A 19 13.32 -7.97 -9.82
C GLY A 19 13.80 -8.99 -8.77
N GLY A 20 12.93 -9.90 -8.31
CA GLY A 20 13.25 -10.87 -7.27
C GLY A 20 13.26 -10.31 -5.86
N ILE A 21 12.73 -9.09 -5.65
CA ILE A 21 12.64 -8.45 -4.34
C ILE A 21 11.36 -8.95 -3.65
N LYS A 22 11.49 -9.32 -2.37
CA LYS A 22 10.33 -9.68 -1.55
C LYS A 22 9.55 -8.40 -1.23
N VAL A 23 8.31 -8.33 -1.70
CA VAL A 23 7.39 -7.22 -1.44
C VAL A 23 6.33 -7.66 -0.44
N THR A 24 6.02 -6.79 0.52
CA THR A 24 4.86 -6.92 1.41
C THR A 24 4.00 -5.68 1.23
N THR A 25 2.73 -5.88 0.93
CA THR A 25 1.74 -4.81 0.82
C THR A 25 0.98 -4.67 2.14
N ALA A 26 0.95 -3.45 2.68
CA ALA A 26 0.32 -3.16 3.96
C ALA A 26 -0.91 -2.26 3.76
N SER A 27 -2.06 -2.66 4.32
CA SER A 27 -3.23 -1.80 4.36
C SER A 27 -3.12 -0.80 5.50
N VAL A 28 -3.43 0.45 5.18
CA VAL A 28 -3.46 1.58 6.12
C VAL A 28 -4.91 2.02 6.38
N ALA A 29 -5.88 1.14 6.10
CA ALA A 29 -7.28 1.43 6.41
C ALA A 29 -7.49 1.42 7.93
N SER A 30 -8.12 2.48 8.47
CA SER A 30 -8.33 2.65 9.92
C SER A 30 -9.22 1.58 10.55
N ASP A 31 -10.03 0.89 9.74
CA ASP A 31 -10.88 -0.24 10.14
C ASP A 31 -10.14 -1.60 10.09
N GLY A 32 -8.84 -1.60 9.76
CA GLY A 32 -8.03 -2.80 9.60
C GLY A 32 -8.34 -3.60 8.33
N ASN A 33 -9.16 -3.10 7.43
CA ASN A 33 -9.56 -3.84 6.23
C ASN A 33 -8.40 -3.96 5.23
N LEU A 34 -8.16 -5.18 4.75
CA LEU A 34 -7.12 -5.46 3.75
C LEU A 34 -7.51 -5.04 2.34
N ALA A 35 -8.81 -5.02 2.05
CA ALA A 35 -9.32 -4.60 0.74
C ALA A 35 -9.56 -3.09 0.73
N ILE A 36 -8.71 -2.36 0.00
CA ILE A 36 -8.80 -0.91 -0.14
C ILE A 36 -9.36 -0.53 -1.52
N THR A 37 -10.12 0.55 -1.57
CA THR A 37 -10.52 1.18 -2.84
C THR A 37 -9.52 2.29 -3.18
N CYS A 38 -8.89 2.20 -4.34
CA CYS A 38 -7.94 3.17 -4.87
C CYS A 38 -8.65 4.41 -5.44
N SER A 39 -7.86 5.40 -5.84
CA SER A 39 -8.35 6.72 -6.22
C SER A 39 -9.32 6.72 -7.41
N ARG A 40 -9.20 5.78 -8.38
CA ARG A 40 -10.11 5.65 -9.54
C ARG A 40 -10.94 4.36 -9.48
N GLY A 41 -11.10 3.79 -8.28
CA GLY A 41 -12.06 2.71 -8.02
C GLY A 41 -11.50 1.29 -8.15
N VAL A 42 -10.23 1.12 -8.52
CA VAL A 42 -9.56 -0.19 -8.45
C VAL A 42 -9.53 -0.68 -7.00
N LYS A 43 -9.80 -1.97 -6.79
CA LYS A 43 -9.66 -2.60 -5.48
C LYS A 43 -8.33 -3.34 -5.39
N LEU A 44 -7.56 -3.04 -4.36
CA LEU A 44 -6.34 -3.78 -4.02
C LEU A 44 -6.55 -4.53 -2.72
N LEU A 45 -6.10 -5.77 -2.66
CA LEU A 45 -6.05 -6.58 -1.45
C LEU A 45 -4.61 -6.57 -0.95
N ALA A 46 -4.39 -6.00 0.24
CA ALA A 46 -3.09 -6.01 0.89
C ALA A 46 -2.80 -7.35 1.57
N ASP A 47 -1.53 -7.65 1.81
CA ASP A 47 -1.09 -8.87 2.50
C ASP A 47 -1.43 -8.84 4.00
N ALA A 48 -1.29 -7.68 4.64
CA ALA A 48 -1.52 -7.51 6.07
C ALA A 48 -1.95 -6.07 6.43
N PRO A 49 -2.54 -5.84 7.62
CA PRO A 49 -2.71 -4.50 8.17
C PRO A 49 -1.34 -3.91 8.54
N LEU A 50 -1.16 -2.59 8.39
CA LEU A 50 0.10 -1.92 8.71
C LEU A 50 0.58 -2.22 10.13
N VAL A 51 -0.33 -2.22 11.10
CA VAL A 51 -0.01 -2.47 12.52
C VAL A 51 0.62 -3.84 12.78
N GLU A 52 0.42 -4.84 11.91
CA GLU A 52 1.01 -6.17 12.06
C GLU A 52 2.42 -6.26 11.46
N VAL A 53 2.78 -5.32 10.60
CA VAL A 53 4.02 -5.35 9.83
C VAL A 53 4.92 -4.14 10.09
N ALA A 54 4.46 -3.14 10.84
CA ALA A 54 5.16 -1.88 11.09
C ALA A 54 6.52 -2.06 11.79
N ASP A 55 6.64 -3.05 12.67
CA ASP A 55 7.89 -3.35 13.40
C ASP A 55 8.85 -4.26 12.59
N GLY A 56 8.50 -4.59 11.34
CA GLY A 56 9.34 -5.37 10.45
C GLY A 56 10.56 -4.60 9.93
N GLU A 57 11.62 -5.32 9.60
CA GLU A 57 12.79 -4.72 8.92
C GLU A 57 12.53 -4.64 7.40
N TYR A 58 12.72 -3.45 6.84
CA TYR A 58 12.57 -3.18 5.41
C TYR A 58 13.71 -2.32 4.88
N ASP A 59 14.25 -2.69 3.72
CA ASP A 59 15.28 -1.89 3.04
C ASP A 59 14.69 -0.63 2.37
N VAL A 60 13.42 -0.71 1.95
CA VAL A 60 12.71 0.35 1.22
C VAL A 60 11.25 0.38 1.64
N ILE A 61 10.72 1.59 1.86
CA ILE A 61 9.29 1.86 2.01
C ILE A 61 8.81 2.66 0.80
N VAL A 62 7.73 2.19 0.17
CA VAL A 62 7.10 2.88 -0.97
C VAL A 62 5.71 3.34 -0.54
N LEU A 63 5.45 4.63 -0.71
CA LEU A 63 4.14 5.24 -0.48
C LEU A 63 3.61 5.75 -1.83
N PRO A 64 2.68 5.04 -2.48
CA PRO A 64 2.03 5.53 -3.70
C PRO A 64 1.31 6.86 -3.45
N GLY A 65 1.15 7.65 -4.50
CA GLY A 65 0.44 8.91 -4.43
C GLY A 65 -1.08 8.75 -4.35
N GLY A 66 -1.77 9.72 -4.95
CA GLY A 66 -3.21 9.91 -4.82
C GLY A 66 -3.53 10.75 -3.58
N ILE A 67 -4.24 11.87 -3.76
CA ILE A 67 -4.43 12.88 -2.69
C ILE A 67 -4.97 12.25 -1.41
N LYS A 68 -6.07 11.49 -1.51
CA LYS A 68 -6.69 10.81 -0.36
C LYS A 68 -5.77 9.73 0.25
N GLY A 69 -5.02 9.01 -0.60
CA GLY A 69 -4.04 8.03 -0.14
C GLY A 69 -2.91 8.67 0.67
N ALA A 70 -2.36 9.78 0.17
CA ALA A 70 -1.32 10.56 0.84
C ALA A 70 -1.80 11.18 2.15
N GLU A 71 -3.02 11.70 2.19
CA GLU A 71 -3.65 12.16 3.44
C GLU A 71 -3.78 11.03 4.45
N CYS A 72 -4.24 9.86 4.01
CA CYS A 72 -4.33 8.68 4.87
C CYS A 72 -2.96 8.27 5.43
N PHE A 73 -1.89 8.28 4.60
CA PHE A 73 -0.54 7.97 5.08
C PHE A 73 -0.03 8.99 6.11
N ARG A 74 -0.34 10.28 5.96
CA ARG A 74 0.03 11.32 6.93
C ARG A 74 -0.66 11.11 8.28
N ASP A 75 -1.89 10.63 8.27
CA ASP A 75 -2.77 10.55 9.44
C ASP A 75 -2.72 9.18 10.15
N SER A 76 -1.80 8.30 9.74
CA SER A 76 -1.67 6.92 10.26
C SER A 76 -0.41 6.68 11.08
#